data_AF-A0A2S6V909-F1
#
_entry.id   AF-A0A2S6V909-F1
#
_cell.length_a   1.000
_cell.length_b   1.000
_cell.length_c   1.000
_cell.angle_alpha   90.00
_cell.angle_beta   90.00
_cell.angle_gamma   90.00
#
_symmetry.space_group_name_H-M   'P 1'
#
loop_
_entity.id
_entity.type
_entity.pdbx_description
1 polymer ?
#
loop_
_entity_poly.entity_id
_entity_poly.type
_entity_poly.pdbx_seq_one_letter_code
_entity_poly.pdbx_strand_id
1 'polypeptide(L)'
;MDLQDIFHWLYILGMAVGAIYFIWLSKNPRGVPKYEYLVATFIPIWSGLAYLSMVLPHEELEQGKIAVAGQITHFARYIDWVVTTPLLLLALAWTGMHRLPKKDWTLPAALMMTQVIVIVCGLVADLSVIPWVRYLWYINGVVAFLVVMWGIWGPLRAKTRSQGSELSNFYDRLTTYFTVLWICYPVVWILGPSGFRVFDQTIDTFLFCLIPFFSKVGFSFLDLHGLRNISSGVTATGTDSAVGNVMQFFLGTPKRRRLSMQRRSFY
;
A
#
# COMPACT_ATOMS: atom_id res chain seq x y z
N MET A 1 4.90 0.83 29.84
CA MET A 1 4.78 1.01 28.38
C MET A 1 3.64 1.96 28.14
N ASP A 2 3.90 3.06 27.42
CA ASP A 2 2.86 3.98 26.98
C ASP A 2 2.01 3.34 25.86
N LEU A 3 0.81 3.86 25.58
CA LEU A 3 -0.08 3.39 24.53
C LEU A 3 0.60 3.35 23.16
N GLN A 4 1.47 4.34 22.88
CA GLN A 4 2.24 4.37 21.64
C GLN A 4 3.14 3.14 21.50
N ASP A 5 3.83 2.72 22.56
CA ASP A 5 4.67 1.52 22.55
C ASP A 5 3.84 0.27 22.26
N ILE A 6 2.67 0.16 22.90
CA ILE A 6 1.75 -0.95 22.68
C ILE A 6 1.35 -1.03 21.21
N PHE A 7 1.03 0.09 20.56
CA PHE A 7 0.69 0.10 19.14
C PHE A 7 1.84 -0.35 18.24
N HIS A 8 3.08 0.11 18.51
CA HIS A 8 4.25 -0.34 17.75
C HIS A 8 4.51 -1.85 17.96
N TRP A 9 4.39 -2.38 19.18
CA TRP A 9 4.56 -3.81 19.43
C TRP A 9 3.48 -4.66 18.75
N LEU A 10 2.22 -4.23 18.79
CA LEU A 10 1.13 -4.89 18.07
C LEU A 10 1.39 -4.88 16.56
N TYR A 11 1.89 -3.76 16.03
CA TYR A 11 2.28 -3.65 14.62
C TYR A 11 3.41 -4.63 14.27
N ILE A 12 4.48 -4.67 15.06
CA ILE A 12 5.63 -5.58 14.87
C ILE A 12 5.16 -7.03 14.88
N LEU A 13 4.30 -7.41 15.83
CA LEU A 13 3.71 -8.74 15.90
C LEU A 13 2.88 -9.05 14.64
N GLY A 14 2.02 -8.12 14.22
CA GLY A 14 1.22 -8.27 13.00
C GLY A 14 2.07 -8.45 11.74
N MET A 15 3.19 -7.72 11.64
CA MET A 15 4.16 -7.88 10.55
C MET A 15 4.85 -9.25 10.59
N ALA A 16 5.30 -9.71 11.76
CA ALA A 16 5.93 -11.02 11.92
C ALA A 16 4.97 -12.16 11.54
N VAL A 17 3.72 -12.10 12.01
CA VAL A 17 2.67 -13.08 11.66
C VAL A 17 2.41 -13.06 10.16
N GLY A 18 2.28 -11.89 9.54
CA GLY A 18 2.11 -11.75 8.09
C GLY A 18 3.26 -12.37 7.30
N ALA A 19 4.51 -12.09 7.68
CA ALA A 19 5.69 -12.66 7.03
C ALA A 19 5.73 -14.19 7.12
N ILE A 20 5.51 -14.76 8.31
CA ILE A 20 5.45 -16.21 8.53
C ILE A 20 4.34 -16.83 7.67
N TYR A 21 3.18 -16.17 7.60
CA TYR A 21 2.06 -16.60 6.79
C TYR A 21 2.41 -16.66 5.30
N PHE A 22 3.02 -15.62 4.74
CA PHE A 22 3.39 -15.59 3.31
C PHE A 22 4.51 -16.58 2.97
N ILE A 23 5.45 -16.81 3.89
CA ILE A 23 6.47 -17.87 3.76
C ILE A 23 5.78 -19.23 3.67
N TRP A 24 4.84 -19.52 4.58
CA TRP A 24 4.08 -20.76 4.55
C TRP A 24 3.26 -20.90 3.26
N LEU A 25 2.58 -19.82 2.84
CA LEU A 25 1.74 -19.81 1.64
C LEU A 25 2.55 -20.05 0.36
N SER A 26 3.81 -19.58 0.32
CA SER A 26 4.73 -19.75 -0.81
C SER A 26 5.09 -21.21 -1.11
N LYS A 27 4.93 -22.12 -0.13
CA LYS A 27 5.18 -23.56 -0.30
C LYS A 27 4.23 -24.21 -1.31
N ASN A 28 3.04 -23.65 -1.50
CA ASN A 28 2.08 -24.09 -2.50
C ASN A 28 1.55 -22.90 -3.30
N PRO A 29 2.29 -22.42 -4.32
CA PRO A 29 2.03 -21.14 -4.97
C PRO A 29 0.82 -21.13 -5.93
N ARG A 30 0.30 -22.30 -6.33
CA ARG A 30 -0.89 -22.46 -7.19
C ARG A 30 -0.89 -21.58 -8.46
N GLY A 31 0.23 -21.58 -9.18
CA GLY A 31 0.36 -20.82 -10.44
C GLY A 31 0.74 -19.34 -10.25
N VAL A 32 0.78 -18.84 -9.02
CA VAL A 32 1.32 -17.50 -8.73
C VAL A 32 2.86 -17.58 -8.68
N PRO A 33 3.58 -16.70 -9.38
CA PRO A 33 5.04 -16.72 -9.38
C PRO A 33 5.66 -16.50 -7.99
N LYS A 34 6.79 -17.17 -7.70
CA LYS A 34 7.44 -17.11 -6.37
C LYS A 34 7.92 -15.71 -5.97
N TYR A 35 8.22 -14.84 -6.92
CA TYR A 35 8.65 -13.47 -6.61
C TYR A 35 7.55 -12.62 -5.97
N GLU A 36 6.26 -12.92 -6.20
CA GLU A 36 5.13 -12.24 -5.54
C GLU A 36 5.17 -12.52 -4.04
N TYR A 37 5.36 -13.79 -3.67
CA TYR A 37 5.50 -14.21 -2.28
C TYR A 37 6.77 -13.67 -1.63
N LEU A 38 7.86 -13.56 -2.38
CA LEU A 38 9.12 -12.97 -1.90
C LEU A 38 8.89 -11.51 -1.49
N VAL A 39 8.27 -10.70 -2.35
CA VAL A 39 7.98 -9.30 -2.05
C VAL A 39 6.95 -9.17 -0.91
N ALA A 40 5.89 -9.96 -0.94
CA ALA A 40 4.88 -10.01 0.13
C ALA A 40 5.46 -10.40 1.50
N THR A 41 6.53 -11.20 1.52
CA THR A 41 7.24 -11.59 2.75
C THR A 41 8.26 -10.53 3.19
N PHE A 42 9.01 -9.96 2.25
CA PHE A 42 10.07 -9.01 2.56
C PHE A 42 9.52 -7.70 3.12
N ILE A 43 8.41 -7.20 2.57
CA ILE A 43 7.74 -5.97 3.03
C ILE A 43 7.48 -5.98 4.54
N PRO A 44 6.76 -6.97 5.12
CA PRO A 44 6.50 -6.99 6.55
C PRO A 44 7.75 -7.25 7.39
N ILE A 45 8.73 -8.02 6.93
CA ILE A 45 10.00 -8.20 7.65
C ILE A 45 10.70 -6.86 7.83
N TRP A 46 10.92 -6.13 6.73
CA TRP A 46 11.55 -4.81 6.76
C TRP A 46 10.76 -3.84 7.64
N SER A 47 9.44 -3.81 7.47
CA SER A 47 8.58 -2.90 8.21
C SER A 47 8.55 -3.18 9.71
N GLY A 48 8.54 -4.46 10.12
CA GLY A 48 8.65 -4.86 11.51
C GLY A 48 9.97 -4.40 12.13
N LEU A 49 11.10 -4.56 11.42
CA LEU A 49 12.41 -4.10 11.88
C LEU A 49 12.49 -2.58 12.00
N ALA A 50 11.92 -1.84 11.04
CA ALA A 50 11.88 -0.38 11.11
C ALA A 50 11.06 0.10 12.32
N TYR A 51 9.92 -0.54 12.63
CA TYR A 51 9.11 -0.16 13.79
C TYR A 51 9.73 -0.61 15.11
N LEU A 52 10.53 -1.69 15.10
CA LEU A 52 11.33 -2.08 16.25
C LEU A 52 12.32 -0.97 16.66
N SER A 53 12.88 -0.23 15.69
CA SER A 53 13.77 0.92 15.97
C SER A 53 13.07 2.11 16.64
N MET A 54 11.73 2.18 16.57
CA MET A 54 10.93 3.21 17.24
C MET A 54 10.62 2.88 18.70
N VAL A 55 10.96 1.66 19.12
CA VAL A 55 10.57 1.10 20.41
C VAL A 55 11.80 0.78 21.24
N LEU A 56 12.85 0.21 20.65
CA LEU A 56 14.08 -0.12 21.36
C LEU A 56 15.07 1.07 21.40
N PRO A 57 15.82 1.25 22.51
CA PRO A 57 15.88 0.42 23.73
C PRO A 57 14.83 0.73 24.81
N HIS A 58 13.80 1.52 24.51
CA HIS A 58 12.96 2.25 25.46
C HIS A 58 13.79 3.27 26.27
N GLU A 59 13.32 4.51 26.39
CA GLU A 59 13.97 5.63 27.08
C GLU A 59 14.95 6.47 26.23
N GLU A 60 16.26 6.47 26.54
CA GLU A 60 17.18 7.55 26.14
C GLU A 60 17.63 7.57 24.67
N LEU A 61 17.35 6.49 23.92
CA LEU A 61 17.92 6.25 22.59
C LEU A 61 16.90 5.68 21.60
N GLU A 62 15.66 6.17 21.58
CA GLU A 62 14.72 5.79 20.52
C GLU A 62 15.33 6.11 19.14
N GLN A 63 15.74 5.08 18.40
CA GLN A 63 16.57 5.23 17.20
C GLN A 63 15.76 5.70 15.99
N GLY A 64 14.43 5.63 16.06
CA GLY A 64 13.52 5.94 14.95
C GLY A 64 12.74 7.25 15.11
N LYS A 65 13.00 8.04 16.17
CA LYS A 65 12.27 9.28 16.47
C LYS A 65 13.21 10.44 16.74
N ILE A 66 12.77 11.65 16.41
CA ILE A 66 13.48 12.90 16.69
C ILE A 66 12.50 14.00 17.02
N ALA A 67 12.80 14.81 18.05
CA ALA A 67 11.99 15.98 18.37
C ALA A 67 12.32 17.13 17.41
N VAL A 68 11.32 17.59 16.65
CA VAL A 68 11.46 18.70 15.69
C VAL A 68 10.28 19.64 15.84
N ALA A 69 10.54 20.95 15.94
CA ALA A 69 9.50 21.98 16.04
C ALA A 69 8.45 21.74 17.15
N GLY A 70 8.87 21.13 18.27
CA GLY A 70 8.00 20.83 19.41
C GLY A 70 7.08 19.62 19.22
N GLN A 71 7.31 18.78 18.20
CA GLN A 71 6.61 17.50 18.01
C GLN A 71 7.60 16.35 17.79
N ILE A 72 7.15 15.11 17.96
CA ILE A 72 7.97 13.92 17.74
C ILE A 72 7.80 13.49 16.28
N THR A 73 8.86 13.63 15.49
CA THR A 73 8.93 13.13 14.12
C THR A 73 9.43 11.69 14.13
N HIS A 74 8.60 10.77 13.65
CA HIS A 74 8.92 9.35 13.57
C HIS A 74 9.65 9.04 12.26
N PHE A 75 10.90 9.52 12.11
CA PHE A 75 11.62 9.48 10.83
C PHE A 75 11.81 8.05 10.28
N ALA A 76 11.89 7.02 11.15
CA ALA A 76 12.00 5.64 10.69
C ALA A 76 10.76 5.14 9.93
N ARG A 77 9.59 5.81 10.03
CA ARG A 77 8.41 5.52 9.19
C ARG A 77 8.72 5.82 7.73
N TYR A 78 9.41 6.94 7.46
CA TYR A 78 9.80 7.30 6.11
C TYR A 78 10.90 6.39 5.57
N ILE A 79 11.81 5.91 6.43
CA ILE A 79 12.81 4.87 6.05
C ILE A 79 12.12 3.53 5.73
N ASP A 80 11.09 3.15 6.47
CA ASP A 80 10.24 2.02 6.10
C ASP A 80 9.56 2.26 4.75
N TRP A 81 8.94 3.42 4.56
CA TRP A 81 8.13 3.70 3.37
C TRP A 81 8.97 3.87 2.11
N VAL A 82 10.19 4.40 2.17
CA VAL A 82 11.05 4.54 0.99
C VAL A 82 11.43 3.18 0.39
N VAL A 83 11.42 2.13 1.22
CA VAL A 83 11.65 0.74 0.77
C VAL A 83 10.33 0.03 0.44
N THR A 84 9.34 0.09 1.32
CA THR A 84 8.14 -0.73 1.20
C THR A 84 7.14 -0.19 0.18
N THR A 85 7.02 1.12 0.01
CA THR A 85 6.03 1.68 -0.93
C THR A 85 6.39 1.45 -2.41
N PRO A 86 7.67 1.53 -2.85
CA PRO A 86 8.05 1.04 -4.18
C PRO A 86 7.76 -0.45 -4.39
N LEU A 87 8.01 -1.29 -3.38
CA LEU A 87 7.75 -2.72 -3.47
C LEU A 87 6.25 -3.07 -3.56
N LEU A 88 5.40 -2.30 -2.87
CA LEU A 88 3.95 -2.42 -3.00
C LEU A 88 3.47 -2.06 -4.42
N LEU A 89 4.02 -0.99 -5.01
CA LEU A 89 3.72 -0.62 -6.39
C LEU A 89 4.25 -1.67 -7.39
N LEU A 90 5.40 -2.28 -7.09
CA LEU A 90 5.94 -3.38 -7.89
C LEU A 90 5.02 -4.60 -7.86
N ALA A 91 4.55 -5.01 -6.67
CA ALA A 91 3.57 -6.10 -6.52
C ALA A 91 2.29 -5.80 -7.29
N LEU A 92 1.69 -4.61 -7.09
CA LEU A 92 0.50 -4.19 -7.84
C LEU A 92 0.75 -4.20 -9.36
N ALA A 93 1.93 -3.78 -9.81
CA ALA A 93 2.26 -3.77 -11.23
C ALA A 93 2.43 -5.17 -11.80
N TRP A 94 3.02 -6.08 -11.03
CA TRP A 94 3.12 -7.48 -11.41
C TRP A 94 1.74 -8.15 -11.48
N THR A 95 0.83 -7.87 -10.53
CA THR A 95 -0.58 -8.26 -10.60
C THR A 95 -1.26 -7.72 -11.86
N GLY A 96 -1.03 -6.44 -12.17
CA GLY A 96 -1.56 -5.80 -13.39
C GLY A 96 -1.04 -6.41 -14.70
N MET A 97 0.07 -7.16 -14.64
CA MET A 97 0.74 -7.81 -15.77
C MET A 97 0.84 -9.33 -15.61
N HIS A 98 0.02 -9.92 -14.74
CA HIS A 98 0.16 -11.30 -14.27
C HIS A 98 0.18 -12.34 -15.40
N ARG A 99 -0.63 -12.14 -16.44
CA ARG A 99 -0.75 -13.05 -17.60
C ARG A 99 0.11 -12.62 -18.79
N LEU A 100 0.89 -11.53 -18.68
CA LEU A 100 1.75 -11.09 -19.78
C LEU A 100 3.03 -11.95 -19.84
N PRO A 101 3.45 -12.41 -21.03
CA PRO A 101 4.66 -13.22 -21.18
C PRO A 101 5.93 -12.41 -20.93
N LYS A 102 5.90 -11.09 -21.17
CA LYS A 102 6.99 -10.16 -20.88
C LYS A 102 6.45 -9.01 -20.05
N LYS A 103 7.12 -8.73 -18.94
CA LYS A 103 6.79 -7.59 -18.07
C LYS A 103 7.48 -6.34 -18.58
N ASP A 104 6.70 -5.28 -18.71
CA ASP A 104 7.22 -3.93 -18.92
C ASP A 104 7.79 -3.41 -17.60
N TRP A 105 9.00 -2.88 -17.63
CA TRP A 105 9.68 -2.34 -16.46
C TRP A 105 9.69 -0.82 -16.42
N THR A 106 9.44 -0.14 -17.54
CA THR A 106 9.51 1.32 -17.61
C THR A 106 8.45 1.96 -16.73
N LEU A 107 7.20 1.51 -16.84
CA LEU A 107 6.12 2.04 -16.01
C LEU A 107 6.29 1.71 -14.51
N PRO A 108 6.53 0.44 -14.09
CA PRO A 108 6.78 0.13 -12.68
C PRO A 108 7.98 0.91 -12.10
N ALA A 109 9.09 1.02 -12.83
CA ALA A 109 10.25 1.78 -12.38
C ALA A 109 9.91 3.27 -12.19
N ALA A 110 9.17 3.88 -13.12
CA ALA A 110 8.71 5.25 -12.99
C ALA A 110 7.82 5.45 -11.75
N LEU A 111 6.89 4.51 -11.48
CA LEU A 111 6.05 4.54 -10.29
C LEU A 111 6.88 4.42 -9.01
N MET A 112 7.83 3.49 -8.97
CA MET A 112 8.73 3.28 -7.84
C MET A 112 9.59 4.53 -7.55
N MET A 113 10.19 5.14 -8.58
CA MET A 113 11.00 6.36 -8.42
C MET A 113 10.15 7.56 -8.00
N THR A 114 8.96 7.72 -8.59
CA THR A 114 8.02 8.78 -8.18
C THR A 114 7.59 8.59 -6.73
N GLN A 115 7.43 7.34 -6.30
CA GLN A 115 7.07 7.03 -4.93
C GLN A 115 8.17 7.41 -3.93
N VAL A 116 9.46 7.25 -4.29
CA VAL A 116 10.56 7.76 -3.45
C VAL A 116 10.45 9.27 -3.26
N ILE A 117 10.08 10.02 -4.31
CA ILE A 117 9.86 11.48 -4.21
C ILE A 117 8.73 11.80 -3.22
N VAL A 118 7.62 11.06 -3.26
CA VAL A 118 6.50 11.23 -2.31
C VAL A 118 6.98 11.10 -0.86
N ILE A 119 7.73 10.03 -0.57
CA ILE A 119 8.19 9.74 0.80
C ILE A 119 9.24 10.75 1.26
N VAL A 120 10.20 11.10 0.41
CA VAL A 120 11.24 12.08 0.76
C VAL A 120 10.63 13.46 0.99
N CYS A 121 9.67 13.89 0.17
CA CYS A 121 8.95 15.15 0.40
C CYS A 121 8.22 15.14 1.76
N GLY A 122 7.55 14.03 2.09
CA GLY A 122 6.90 13.86 3.40
C GLY A 122 7.88 13.94 4.57
N LEU A 123 9.04 13.28 4.47
CA LEU A 123 10.09 13.34 5.49
C LEU A 123 10.61 14.76 5.68
N VAL A 124 10.94 15.45 4.59
CA VAL A 124 11.44 16.83 4.65
C VAL A 124 10.37 17.78 5.20
N ALA A 125 9.09 17.57 4.86
CA ALA A 125 7.98 18.31 5.45
C ALA A 125 7.94 18.11 6.98
N ASP A 126 8.02 16.87 7.45
CA ASP A 126 7.93 16.54 8.88
C ASP A 126 9.10 17.10 9.69
N LEU A 127 10.28 17.15 9.06
CA LEU A 127 11.50 17.76 9.62
C LEU A 127 11.54 19.29 9.49
N SER A 128 10.57 19.92 8.80
CA SER A 128 10.58 21.36 8.57
C SER A 128 10.08 22.14 9.79
N VAL A 129 10.93 23.03 10.30
CA VAL A 129 10.59 23.93 11.43
C VAL A 129 9.81 25.17 10.99
N ILE A 130 9.91 25.58 9.72
CA ILE A 130 9.22 26.74 9.18
C ILE A 130 7.88 26.32 8.57
N PRO A 131 6.72 26.84 9.02
CA PRO A 131 5.41 26.37 8.59
C PRO A 131 5.17 26.43 7.08
N TRP A 132 5.48 27.54 6.40
CA TRP A 132 5.23 27.64 4.96
C TRP A 132 6.11 26.66 4.15
N VAL A 133 7.34 26.41 4.59
CA VAL A 133 8.26 25.43 3.98
C VAL A 133 7.73 24.01 4.16
N ARG A 134 7.23 23.69 5.37
CA ARG A 134 6.57 22.42 5.69
C ARG A 134 5.42 22.13 4.72
N TYR A 135 4.51 23.07 4.55
CA TYR A 135 3.35 22.90 3.65
C TYR A 135 3.74 22.86 2.19
N LEU A 136 4.80 23.57 1.78
CA LEU A 136 5.34 23.47 0.42
C LEU A 136 5.82 22.05 0.11
N TRP A 137 6.59 21.43 1.02
CA TRP A 137 7.05 20.05 0.85
C TRP A 137 5.90 19.05 0.86
N TYR A 138 4.91 19.24 1.75
CA TYR A 138 3.68 18.43 1.77
C TYR A 138 2.96 18.49 0.41
N ILE A 139 2.73 19.70 -0.14
CA ILE A 139 2.04 19.87 -1.43
C ILE A 139 2.82 19.18 -2.56
N ASN A 140 4.15 19.32 -2.61
CA ASN A 140 4.97 18.64 -3.61
C ASN A 140 4.86 17.10 -3.50
N GLY A 141 4.84 16.58 -2.26
CA GLY A 141 4.60 15.16 -2.01
C GLY A 141 3.22 14.70 -2.49
N VAL A 142 2.17 15.49 -2.25
CA VAL A 142 0.80 15.21 -2.73
C VAL A 142 0.72 15.26 -4.26
N VAL A 143 1.39 16.22 -4.91
CA VAL A 143 1.43 16.28 -6.39
C VAL A 143 2.10 15.03 -6.96
N ALA A 144 3.24 14.60 -6.42
CA ALA A 144 3.90 13.36 -6.83
C ALA A 144 3.00 12.13 -6.55
N PHE A 145 2.27 12.13 -5.44
CA PHE A 145 1.31 11.08 -5.09
C PHE A 145 0.18 10.99 -6.13
N LEU A 146 -0.35 12.13 -6.59
CA LEU A 146 -1.37 12.15 -7.65
C LEU A 146 -0.84 11.61 -8.99
N VAL A 147 0.44 11.80 -9.29
CA VAL A 147 1.09 11.15 -10.46
C VAL A 147 1.11 9.63 -10.31
N VAL A 148 1.42 9.10 -9.12
CA VAL A 148 1.35 7.66 -8.83
C VAL A 148 -0.09 7.16 -8.98
N MET A 149 -1.09 7.89 -8.43
CA MET A 149 -2.50 7.54 -8.56
C MET A 149 -2.96 7.50 -10.02
N TRP A 150 -2.57 8.48 -10.83
CA TRP A 150 -2.80 8.48 -12.26
C TRP A 150 -2.17 7.27 -12.94
N GLY A 151 -0.94 6.92 -12.55
CA GLY A 151 -0.20 5.80 -13.11
C GLY A 151 -0.83 4.43 -12.84
N ILE A 152 -1.33 4.19 -11.63
CA ILE A 152 -1.99 2.93 -11.28
C ILE A 152 -3.39 2.81 -11.91
N TRP A 153 -4.18 3.90 -11.95
CA TRP A 153 -5.54 3.89 -12.51
C TRP A 153 -5.62 4.07 -14.02
N GLY A 154 -4.57 4.65 -14.63
CA GLY A 154 -4.47 4.89 -16.06
C GLY A 154 -3.69 3.80 -16.78
N PRO A 155 -2.38 4.00 -17.03
CA PRO A 155 -1.59 3.11 -17.87
C PRO A 155 -1.45 1.70 -17.29
N LEU A 156 -1.31 1.54 -15.97
CA LEU A 156 -1.14 0.20 -15.37
C LEU A 156 -2.44 -0.61 -15.45
N ARG A 157 -3.58 0.00 -15.05
CA ARG A 157 -4.92 -0.59 -15.26
C ARG A 157 -5.17 -0.95 -16.72
N ALA A 158 -4.75 -0.12 -17.67
CA ALA A 158 -4.95 -0.39 -19.10
C ALA A 158 -4.27 -1.70 -19.54
N LYS A 159 -3.12 -2.07 -18.96
CA LYS A 159 -2.44 -3.34 -19.26
C LYS A 159 -3.30 -4.56 -18.91
N THR A 160 -4.19 -4.47 -17.93
CA THR A 160 -5.08 -5.60 -17.54
C THR A 160 -6.14 -5.92 -18.59
N ARG A 161 -6.51 -4.95 -19.44
CA ARG A 161 -7.65 -5.07 -20.37
C ARG A 161 -7.43 -6.13 -21.44
N SER A 162 -6.18 -6.40 -21.82
CA SER A 162 -5.82 -7.45 -22.79
C SER A 162 -5.68 -8.84 -22.15
N GLN A 163 -5.81 -8.97 -20.83
CA GLN A 163 -5.53 -10.20 -20.08
C GLN A 163 -6.79 -10.91 -19.55
N GLY A 164 -7.98 -10.46 -19.98
CA GLY A 164 -9.27 -10.99 -19.61
C GLY A 164 -10.01 -10.17 -18.54
N SER A 165 -11.34 -10.24 -18.58
CA SER A 165 -12.22 -9.47 -17.70
C SER A 165 -12.07 -9.83 -16.23
N GLU A 166 -11.77 -11.09 -15.92
CA GLU A 166 -11.56 -11.57 -14.56
C GLU A 166 -10.38 -10.87 -13.87
N LEU A 167 -9.19 -10.88 -14.51
CA LEU A 167 -8.01 -10.20 -13.98
C LEU A 167 -8.21 -8.68 -13.90
N SER A 168 -8.85 -8.09 -14.92
CA SER A 168 -9.14 -6.65 -14.93
C SER A 168 -10.07 -6.24 -13.80
N ASN A 169 -11.13 -7.01 -13.53
CA ASN A 169 -12.05 -6.75 -12.41
C ASN A 169 -11.37 -6.97 -11.05
N PHE A 170 -10.50 -7.98 -10.93
CA PHE A 170 -9.70 -8.18 -9.72
C PHE A 170 -8.76 -7.01 -9.46
N TYR A 171 -8.01 -6.59 -10.47
CA TYR A 171 -7.12 -5.44 -10.39
C TYR A 171 -7.87 -4.17 -9.98
N ASP A 172 -9.06 -3.90 -10.53
CA ASP A 172 -9.86 -2.74 -10.16
C ASP A 172 -10.24 -2.75 -8.68
N ARG A 173 -10.62 -3.90 -8.12
CA ARG A 173 -10.95 -4.06 -6.70
C ARG A 173 -9.72 -3.88 -5.81
N LEU A 174 -8.62 -4.54 -6.16
CA LEU A 174 -7.37 -4.44 -5.41
C LEU A 174 -6.82 -3.01 -5.41
N THR A 175 -6.82 -2.36 -6.57
CA THR A 175 -6.38 -0.96 -6.73
C THR A 175 -7.30 -0.01 -5.98
N THR A 176 -8.61 -0.29 -5.89
CA THR A 176 -9.55 0.49 -5.06
C THR A 176 -9.20 0.40 -3.58
N TYR A 177 -9.02 -0.82 -3.05
CA TYR A 177 -8.59 -1.04 -1.68
C TYR A 177 -7.29 -0.29 -1.37
N PHE A 178 -6.31 -0.44 -2.27
CA PHE A 178 -5.02 0.24 -2.18
C PHE A 178 -5.15 1.77 -2.16
N THR A 179 -5.92 2.33 -3.09
CA THR A 179 -6.13 3.78 -3.23
C THR A 179 -6.79 4.37 -1.99
N VAL A 180 -7.82 3.72 -1.44
CA VAL A 180 -8.52 4.21 -0.24
C VAL A 180 -7.55 4.31 0.94
N LEU A 181 -6.78 3.26 1.21
CA LEU A 181 -5.78 3.28 2.28
C LEU A 181 -4.69 4.31 2.03
N TRP A 182 -4.23 4.43 0.80
CA TRP A 182 -3.14 5.34 0.44
C TRP A 182 -3.52 6.81 0.55
N ILE A 183 -4.78 7.18 0.27
CA ILE A 183 -5.31 8.53 0.51
C ILE A 183 -5.36 8.85 2.01
N CYS A 184 -5.54 7.86 2.88
CA CYS A 184 -5.53 8.10 4.32
C CYS A 184 -4.19 8.67 4.80
N TYR A 185 -3.05 8.34 4.18
CA TYR A 185 -1.74 8.84 4.62
C TYR A 185 -1.60 10.37 4.56
N PRO A 186 -1.77 11.04 3.41
CA PRO A 186 -1.68 12.50 3.34
C PRO A 186 -2.80 13.19 4.14
N VAL A 187 -3.95 12.55 4.33
CA VAL A 187 -5.05 13.07 5.16
C VAL A 187 -4.71 13.01 6.64
N VAL A 188 -4.22 11.89 7.14
CA VAL A 188 -3.79 11.74 8.53
C VAL A 188 -2.60 12.66 8.80
N TRP A 189 -1.64 12.75 7.88
CA TRP A 189 -0.49 13.63 8.03
C TRP A 189 -0.90 15.11 8.19
N ILE A 190 -1.79 15.62 7.33
CA ILE A 190 -2.19 17.04 7.39
C ILE A 190 -3.08 17.35 8.59
N LEU A 191 -3.87 16.38 9.06
CA LEU A 191 -4.72 16.55 10.24
C LEU A 191 -3.95 16.32 11.55
N GLY A 192 -2.86 15.57 11.51
CA GLY A 192 -2.09 15.18 12.68
C GLY A 192 -1.16 16.26 13.24
N PRO A 193 -0.30 15.89 14.21
CA PRO A 193 0.62 16.80 14.90
C PRO A 193 1.53 17.62 13.99
N SER A 194 1.93 17.04 12.85
CA SER A 194 2.79 17.68 11.85
C SER A 194 2.07 18.77 11.04
N GLY A 195 0.74 18.70 10.91
CA GLY A 195 -0.08 19.67 10.18
C GLY A 195 -0.95 20.53 11.10
N PHE A 196 -2.27 20.38 10.98
CA PHE A 196 -3.28 21.19 11.66
C PHE A 196 -3.55 20.78 13.11
N ARG A 197 -2.96 19.69 13.61
CA ARG A 197 -3.06 19.26 15.02
C ARG A 197 -4.51 19.04 15.49
N VAL A 198 -5.33 18.43 14.63
CA VAL A 198 -6.74 18.07 14.92
C VAL A 198 -6.81 16.94 15.95
N PHE A 199 -5.79 16.08 16.02
CA PHE A 199 -5.64 15.03 17.03
C PHE A 199 -4.20 14.94 17.56
N ASP A 200 -4.01 14.22 18.66
CA ASP A 200 -2.75 14.12 19.39
C ASP A 200 -1.77 13.07 18.82
N GLN A 201 -0.58 12.98 19.43
CA GLN A 201 0.47 12.04 19.03
C GLN A 201 0.07 10.56 19.19
N THR A 202 -0.82 10.27 20.15
CA THR A 202 -1.29 8.91 20.42
C THR A 202 -2.19 8.42 19.29
N ILE A 203 -3.15 9.25 18.86
CA ILE A 203 -4.02 8.95 17.71
C ILE A 203 -3.20 8.89 16.42
N ASP A 204 -2.25 9.82 16.22
CA ASP A 204 -1.32 9.79 15.09
C ASP A 204 -0.60 8.44 14.99
N THR A 205 -0.01 8.00 16.10
CA THR A 205 0.73 6.74 16.18
C THR A 205 -0.17 5.54 15.93
N PHE A 206 -1.38 5.52 16.51
CA PHE A 206 -2.35 4.46 16.24
C PHE A 206 -2.68 4.36 14.75
N LEU A 207 -3.00 5.47 14.09
CA LEU A 207 -3.37 5.51 12.67
C LEU A 207 -2.20 5.10 11.77
N PHE A 208 -0.98 5.57 12.08
CA PHE A 208 0.24 5.17 11.38
C PHE A 208 0.76 3.78 11.75
N CYS A 209 0.12 3.05 12.66
CA CYS A 209 0.27 1.59 12.79
C CYS A 209 -0.85 0.85 12.05
N LEU A 210 -2.10 1.32 12.17
CA LEU A 210 -3.27 0.67 11.59
C LEU A 210 -3.24 0.68 10.06
N ILE A 211 -3.06 1.85 9.45
CA ILE A 211 -3.11 2.00 7.99
C ILE A 211 -2.00 1.19 7.32
N PRO A 212 -0.73 1.21 7.77
CA PRO A 212 0.31 0.41 7.10
C PRO A 212 0.16 -1.09 7.33
N PHE A 213 -0.46 -1.54 8.43
CA PHE A 213 -0.79 -2.94 8.59
C PHE A 213 -1.72 -3.43 7.46
N PHE A 214 -2.81 -2.70 7.22
CA PHE A 214 -3.75 -3.03 6.13
C PHE A 214 -3.17 -2.78 4.74
N SER A 215 -2.29 -1.79 4.58
CA SER A 215 -1.65 -1.46 3.29
C SER A 215 -0.54 -2.44 2.91
N LYS A 216 0.03 -3.16 3.87
CA LYS A 216 1.09 -4.15 3.66
C LYS A 216 0.54 -5.58 3.75
N VAL A 217 0.23 -6.04 4.97
CA VAL A 217 -0.25 -7.40 5.22
C VAL A 217 -1.62 -7.62 4.59
N GLY A 218 -2.56 -6.69 4.80
CA GLY A 218 -3.90 -6.78 4.21
C GLY A 218 -3.85 -6.78 2.68
N PHE A 219 -3.09 -5.86 2.09
CA PHE A 219 -2.89 -5.80 0.64
C PHE A 219 -2.29 -7.10 0.08
N SER A 220 -1.16 -7.57 0.62
CA SER A 220 -0.49 -8.78 0.13
C SER A 220 -1.34 -10.03 0.31
N PHE A 221 -2.15 -10.09 1.36
CA PHE A 221 -3.12 -11.15 1.56
C PHE A 221 -4.19 -11.16 0.46
N LEU A 222 -4.83 -10.02 0.19
CA LEU A 222 -5.82 -9.90 -0.88
C LEU A 222 -5.23 -10.19 -2.26
N ASP A 223 -4.02 -9.69 -2.51
CA ASP A 223 -3.32 -9.85 -3.79
C ASP A 223 -3.01 -11.32 -4.08
N LEU A 224 -2.30 -12.00 -3.17
CA LEU A 224 -1.89 -13.40 -3.36
C LEU A 224 -3.08 -14.35 -3.47
N HIS A 225 -4.10 -14.20 -2.61
CA HIS A 225 -5.29 -15.06 -2.68
C HIS A 225 -6.10 -14.82 -3.95
N GLY A 226 -6.23 -13.56 -4.38
CA GLY A 226 -6.88 -13.24 -5.64
C GLY A 226 -6.14 -13.80 -6.85
N LEU A 227 -4.82 -13.67 -6.89
CA LEU A 227 -4.00 -14.27 -7.94
C LEU A 227 -4.08 -15.80 -7.95
N ARG A 228 -4.10 -16.46 -6.79
CA ARG A 228 -4.26 -17.93 -6.69
C ARG A 228 -5.59 -18.40 -7.28
N ASN A 229 -6.67 -17.68 -7.03
CA ASN A 229 -7.98 -17.96 -7.64
C ASN A 229 -7.93 -17.84 -9.17
N ILE A 230 -7.31 -16.79 -9.67
CA ILE A 230 -7.29 -16.47 -11.12
C ILE A 230 -6.31 -17.37 -11.90
N SER A 231 -5.33 -17.95 -11.20
CA SER A 231 -4.26 -18.77 -11.80
C SER A 231 -4.53 -20.26 -11.75
N SER A 232 -5.35 -20.73 -10.80
CA SER A 232 -5.58 -22.16 -10.64
C SER A 232 -6.68 -22.65 -11.59
N GLY A 233 -6.33 -23.58 -12.49
CA GLY A 233 -7.31 -24.43 -13.18
C GLY A 233 -7.88 -25.55 -12.30
N VAL A 234 -7.66 -25.47 -10.98
CA VAL A 234 -8.04 -26.43 -9.95
C VAL A 234 -8.92 -25.69 -8.95
N THR A 235 -9.87 -26.38 -8.32
CA THR A 235 -10.79 -25.80 -7.33
C THR A 235 -10.06 -24.92 -6.30
N ALA A 236 -10.50 -23.66 -6.19
CA ALA A 236 -10.02 -22.70 -5.22
C ALA A 236 -10.10 -23.27 -3.79
N THR A 237 -9.16 -22.92 -2.90
CA THR A 237 -9.34 -23.29 -1.49
C THR A 237 -10.52 -22.53 -0.89
N GLY A 238 -11.04 -23.00 0.26
CA GLY A 238 -12.05 -22.27 1.01
C GLY A 238 -11.62 -20.84 1.34
N THR A 239 -10.34 -20.64 1.72
CA THR A 239 -9.77 -19.31 1.98
C THR A 239 -9.70 -18.46 0.73
N ASP A 240 -9.15 -18.99 -0.38
CA ASP A 240 -9.05 -18.21 -1.62
C ASP A 240 -10.47 -17.76 -2.08
N SER A 241 -11.45 -18.66 -2.03
CA SER A 241 -12.85 -18.37 -2.40
C SER A 241 -13.51 -17.34 -1.49
N ALA A 242 -13.29 -17.45 -0.17
CA ALA A 242 -13.82 -16.50 0.80
C ALA A 242 -13.29 -15.08 0.56
N VAL A 243 -11.99 -14.93 0.28
CA VAL A 243 -11.39 -13.63 -0.06
C VAL A 243 -12.01 -13.05 -1.33
N GLY A 244 -12.19 -13.86 -2.37
CA GLY A 244 -12.86 -13.42 -3.60
C GLY A 244 -14.27 -12.89 -3.35
N ASN A 245 -15.05 -13.58 -2.53
CA ASN A 245 -16.42 -13.19 -2.18
C ASN A 245 -16.45 -11.88 -1.38
N VAL A 246 -15.57 -11.74 -0.37
CA VAL A 246 -15.45 -10.52 0.44
C VAL A 246 -15.09 -9.31 -0.43
N MET A 247 -14.09 -9.45 -1.32
CA MET A 247 -13.72 -8.38 -2.25
C MET A 247 -14.88 -8.02 -3.19
N GLN A 248 -15.65 -8.99 -3.66
CA GLN A 248 -16.80 -8.72 -4.50
C GLN A 248 -17.94 -8.02 -3.76
N PHE A 249 -18.17 -8.36 -2.49
CA PHE A 249 -19.21 -7.77 -1.67
C PHE A 249 -18.90 -6.31 -1.29
N PHE A 250 -17.70 -6.03 -0.79
CA PHE A 250 -17.33 -4.70 -0.29
C PHE A 250 -16.79 -3.75 -1.35
N LEU A 251 -16.16 -4.28 -2.42
CA LEU A 251 -15.49 -3.48 -3.45
C LEU A 251 -16.12 -3.69 -4.84
N GLY A 252 -17.34 -4.24 -4.89
CA GLY A 252 -18.05 -4.55 -6.13
C GLY A 252 -18.07 -3.38 -7.10
N THR A 253 -17.73 -3.66 -8.36
CA THR A 253 -17.62 -2.63 -9.40
C THR A 253 -18.97 -1.95 -9.67
N PRO A 254 -18.99 -0.65 -10.00
CA PRO A 254 -20.19 -0.02 -10.54
C PRO A 254 -20.60 -0.78 -11.80
N LYS A 255 -21.87 -1.21 -11.90
CA LYS A 255 -22.44 -1.72 -13.15
C LYS A 255 -22.08 -0.74 -14.26
N ARG A 256 -21.26 -1.17 -15.23
CA ARG A 256 -21.09 -0.43 -16.50
C ARG A 256 -22.50 -0.20 -17.05
N ARG A 257 -22.99 1.04 -17.02
CA ARG A 257 -24.14 1.44 -17.83
C ARG A 257 -23.74 1.10 -19.27
N ARG A 258 -24.33 0.04 -19.82
CA ARG A 258 -24.34 -0.19 -21.26
C ARG A 258 -25.02 1.05 -21.84
N LEU A 259 -24.24 2.00 -22.35
CA LEU A 259 -24.77 3.00 -23.27
C LEU A 259 -25.16 2.21 -24.52
N SER A 260 -26.43 1.83 -24.60
CA SER A 260 -27.03 1.36 -25.83
C SER A 260 -26.96 2.53 -26.81
N MET A 261 -25.95 2.55 -27.68
CA MET A 261 -26.03 3.33 -28.90
C MET A 261 -27.15 2.71 -29.73
N GLN A 262 -28.36 3.28 -29.59
CA GLN A 262 -29.41 3.14 -30.58
C GLN A 262 -28.83 3.62 -31.91
N ARG A 263 -28.53 2.68 -32.81
CA ARG A 263 -28.39 2.97 -34.23
C ARG A 263 -29.74 3.54 -34.69
N ARG A 264 -29.84 4.86 -34.83
CA ARG A 264 -30.89 5.48 -35.64
C ARG A 264 -30.56 5.19 -37.09
N SER A 265 -31.30 4.25 -37.68
CA SER A 265 -31.43 4.12 -39.13
C SER A 265 -32.19 5.35 -39.62
N PHE A 266 -31.54 6.20 -40.40
CA PHE A 266 -32.24 7.18 -41.23
C PHE A 266 -32.53 6.50 -42.57
N TYR A 267 -33.82 6.36 -42.87
CA TYR A 267 -34.32 6.20 -44.24
C TYR A 267 -34.33 7.57 -44.92
#